data_AF-A0A1H7X2F0-F1
#
_entry.id   AF-A0A1H7X2F0-F1
#
_cell.length_a   1.000
_cell.length_b   1.000
_cell.length_c   1.000
_cell.angle_alpha   90.00
_cell.angle_beta   90.00
_cell.angle_gamma   90.00
#
_symmetry.space_group_name_H-M   'P 1'
#
loop_
_entity.id
_entity.type
_entity.pdbx_description
1 polymer ?
#
loop_
_entity_poly.entity_id
_entity_poly.type
_entity_poly.pdbx_seq_one_letter_code
_entity_poly.pdbx_strand_id
1 'polypeptide(L)'
;MSYLFAWRGVPVGQVSLRRSAGRFTYVSRHLHTRAGQVGERQREVTLRLDAQGQVEGARSVPQALWLWRGPPRHGCVTGREELTGREGPHCLTAANGSEAEGTLLGAPFRARYDARGWLQELEVGESRFTRAAPGEKLRPPPELFAQGVPVEGRSGALAFVPAWPVPERLPAMTAWEAGAARALSAQVHAAFPEKGPGAADWREGGEGEAGGCLAHALRFAAEARARGHHVALVHGLLAVDGGPARPHAWVRVALAGGTLLELDPTSLDAVRPETHLPLALVDPRGSPREAGERWLALLRGTHRVVRRP
;
A
#
# COMPACT_ATOMS: atom_id res chain seq x y z
N MET A 1 -24.54 1.31 5.38
CA MET A 1 -23.88 0.53 6.44
C MET A 1 -22.37 0.62 6.22
N SER A 2 -21.57 0.62 7.27
CA SER A 2 -20.13 0.80 7.17
C SER A 2 -19.37 -0.32 7.86
N TYR A 3 -18.20 -0.65 7.34
CA TYR A 3 -17.31 -1.67 7.86
C TYR A 3 -15.88 -1.12 7.93
N LEU A 4 -15.20 -1.31 9.05
CA LEU A 4 -13.77 -1.10 9.15
C LEU A 4 -13.05 -2.20 8.37
N PHE A 5 -12.15 -1.81 7.48
CA PHE A 5 -11.36 -2.71 6.65
C PHE A 5 -9.95 -2.80 7.21
N ALA A 6 -9.57 -4.01 7.61
CA ALA A 6 -8.19 -4.38 7.91
C ALA A 6 -7.66 -5.32 6.83
N TRP A 7 -6.44 -5.08 6.37
CA TRP A 7 -5.71 -6.04 5.54
C TRP A 7 -4.55 -6.58 6.35
N ARG A 8 -4.43 -7.91 6.42
CA ARG A 8 -3.35 -8.59 7.13
C ARG A 8 -3.30 -8.25 8.64
N GLY A 9 -4.38 -7.73 9.21
CA GLY A 9 -4.47 -7.25 10.59
C GLY A 9 -4.20 -5.74 10.77
N VAL A 10 -3.80 -5.03 9.73
CA VAL A 10 -3.61 -3.57 9.77
C VAL A 10 -4.91 -2.87 9.35
N PRO A 11 -5.47 -1.96 10.17
CA PRO A 11 -6.57 -1.10 9.73
C PRO A 11 -6.10 -0.21 8.57
N VAL A 12 -6.67 -0.42 7.39
CA VAL A 12 -6.28 0.30 6.17
C VAL A 12 -7.38 1.21 5.64
N GLY A 13 -8.62 1.03 6.09
CA GLY A 13 -9.73 1.82 5.55
C GLY A 13 -11.09 1.52 6.14
N GLN A 14 -12.11 2.03 5.45
CA GLN A 14 -13.52 1.81 5.72
C GLN A 14 -14.25 1.57 4.40
N VAL A 15 -15.14 0.59 4.39
CA VAL A 15 -16.08 0.34 3.29
C VAL A 15 -17.46 0.81 3.72
N SER A 16 -18.15 1.53 2.83
CA SER A 16 -19.54 1.95 3.03
C SER A 16 -20.42 1.40 1.92
N LEU A 17 -21.50 0.72 2.32
CA LEU A 17 -22.48 0.12 1.43
C LEU A 17 -23.79 0.91 1.54
N ARG A 18 -24.37 1.26 0.39
CA ARG A 18 -25.68 1.91 0.30
C ARG A 18 -26.53 1.17 -0.73
N ARG A 19 -27.81 1.00 -0.43
CA ARG A 19 -28.80 0.44 -1.35
C ARG A 19 -29.98 1.39 -1.44
N SER A 20 -30.38 1.71 -2.65
CA SER A 20 -31.61 2.44 -2.97
C SER A 20 -32.36 1.68 -4.07
N ALA A 21 -33.55 2.16 -4.46
CA ALA A 21 -34.35 1.49 -5.47
C ALA A 21 -33.55 1.28 -6.78
N GLY A 22 -33.34 0.02 -7.15
CA GLY A 22 -32.58 -0.38 -8.35
C GLY A 22 -31.09 -0.03 -8.34
N ARG A 23 -30.50 0.34 -7.20
CA ARG A 23 -29.08 0.73 -7.14
C ARG A 23 -28.36 0.23 -5.90
N PHE A 24 -27.10 -0.11 -6.08
CA PHE A 24 -26.16 -0.44 -5.02
C PHE A 24 -24.87 0.33 -5.19
N THR A 25 -24.47 1.04 -4.13
CA THR A 25 -23.25 1.84 -4.09
C THR A 25 -22.28 1.26 -3.08
N TYR A 26 -21.07 1.03 -3.55
CA TYR A 26 -19.92 0.61 -2.76
C TYR A 26 -18.91 1.76 -2.74
N VAL A 27 -18.51 2.18 -1.54
CA VAL A 27 -17.48 3.20 -1.34
C VAL A 27 -16.37 2.61 -0.49
N SER A 28 -15.14 2.57 -1.01
CA SER A 28 -13.94 2.29 -0.22
C SER A 28 -13.19 3.58 0.07
N ARG A 29 -12.88 3.81 1.34
CA ARG A 29 -12.14 4.97 1.85
C ARG A 29 -10.90 4.50 2.58
N HIS A 30 -9.75 5.04 2.23
CA HIS A 30 -8.47 4.77 2.89
C HIS A 30 -7.89 6.08 3.40
N LEU A 31 -7.50 6.12 4.68
CA LEU A 31 -6.82 7.28 5.26
C LEU A 31 -5.32 7.05 5.26
N HIS A 32 -4.59 8.14 5.10
CA HIS A 32 -3.15 8.21 5.31
C HIS A 32 -2.82 9.52 6.01
N THR A 33 -1.75 9.53 6.80
CA THR A 33 -1.33 10.73 7.54
C THR A 33 0.06 11.17 7.08
N ARG A 34 0.23 12.46 6.79
CA ARG A 34 1.50 13.06 6.35
C ARG A 34 1.60 14.48 6.90
N ALA A 35 2.67 14.80 7.64
CA ALA A 35 2.94 16.12 8.20
C ALA A 35 1.75 16.70 9.02
N GLY A 36 1.17 15.90 9.91
CA GLY A 36 0.03 16.24 10.74
C GLY A 36 -1.31 16.28 9.99
N GLN A 37 -1.30 16.12 8.66
CA GLN A 37 -2.51 16.16 7.84
C GLN A 37 -3.00 14.75 7.52
N VAL A 38 -4.31 14.57 7.58
CA VAL A 38 -4.98 13.32 7.19
C VAL A 38 -5.47 13.48 5.76
N GLY A 39 -4.84 12.74 4.85
CA GLY A 39 -5.30 12.58 3.47
C GLY A 39 -6.24 11.39 3.31
N GLU A 40 -7.07 11.45 2.27
CA GLU A 40 -8.05 10.41 1.96
C GLU A 40 -7.93 9.96 0.50
N ARG A 41 -7.92 8.63 0.29
CA ARG A 41 -8.14 8.03 -1.01
C ARG A 41 -9.50 7.34 -1.01
N GLN A 42 -10.41 7.84 -1.82
CA GLN A 42 -11.75 7.27 -2.00
C GLN A 42 -11.88 6.64 -3.39
N ARG A 43 -12.53 5.47 -3.45
CA ARG A 43 -13.08 4.90 -4.69
C ARG A 43 -14.54 4.58 -4.47
N GLU A 44 -15.37 4.94 -5.45
CA GLU A 44 -16.81 4.71 -5.42
C GLU A 44 -17.25 4.03 -6.70
N VAL A 45 -18.13 3.04 -6.56
CA VAL A 45 -18.81 2.37 -7.67
C VAL A 45 -20.29 2.29 -7.34
N THR A 46 -21.13 2.73 -8.29
CA THR A 46 -22.58 2.55 -8.22
C THR A 46 -23.03 1.63 -9.35
N LEU A 47 -23.66 0.52 -8.98
CA LEU A 47 -24.20 -0.49 -9.88
C LEU A 47 -25.72 -0.35 -9.95
N ARG A 48 -26.27 -0.43 -11.16
CA ARG A 48 -27.71 -0.60 -11.37
C ARG A 48 -28.07 -2.06 -11.19
N LEU A 49 -29.18 -2.30 -10.49
CA LEU A 49 -29.63 -3.64 -10.14
C LEU A 49 -31.02 -3.90 -10.71
N ASP A 50 -31.22 -5.13 -11.19
CA ASP A 50 -32.55 -5.63 -11.51
C ASP A 50 -33.36 -5.96 -10.24
N ALA A 51 -34.58 -6.46 -10.45
CA ALA A 51 -35.48 -6.83 -9.35
C ALA A 51 -34.94 -8.00 -8.51
N GLN A 52 -34.05 -8.82 -9.07
CA GLN A 52 -33.41 -9.96 -8.44
C GLN A 52 -32.13 -9.57 -7.68
N GLY A 53 -31.68 -8.32 -7.80
CA GLY A 53 -30.45 -7.82 -7.20
C GLY A 53 -29.18 -8.18 -7.99
N GLN A 54 -29.32 -8.60 -9.24
CA GLN A 54 -28.22 -8.79 -10.18
C GLN A 54 -27.89 -7.47 -10.88
N VAL A 55 -26.66 -7.32 -11.35
CA VAL A 55 -26.22 -6.14 -12.10
C VAL A 55 -26.94 -6.07 -13.43
N GLU A 56 -27.60 -4.95 -13.75
CA GLU A 56 -28.28 -4.78 -15.04
C GLU A 56 -27.31 -5.07 -16.22
N GLY A 57 -27.75 -5.91 -17.16
CA GLY A 57 -26.93 -6.33 -18.30
C GLY A 57 -25.92 -7.45 -18.02
N ALA A 58 -25.86 -7.95 -16.78
CA ALA A 58 -25.04 -9.09 -16.37
C ALA A 58 -25.87 -10.07 -15.50
N ARG A 59 -25.42 -11.32 -15.40
CA ARG A 59 -26.03 -12.30 -14.47
C ARG A 59 -25.35 -12.31 -13.10
N SER A 60 -24.44 -11.37 -12.87
CA SER A 60 -23.61 -11.33 -11.67
C SER A 60 -24.29 -10.58 -10.52
N VAL A 61 -24.05 -11.01 -9.29
CA VAL A 61 -24.46 -10.29 -8.07
C VAL A 61 -23.24 -9.59 -7.44
N PRO A 62 -23.34 -8.33 -7.00
CA PRO A 62 -22.23 -7.66 -6.30
C PRO A 62 -21.81 -8.44 -5.05
N GLN A 63 -20.51 -8.64 -4.86
CA GLN A 63 -19.93 -9.43 -3.76
C GLN A 63 -20.40 -8.98 -2.39
N ALA A 64 -20.28 -7.69 -2.10
CA ALA A 64 -20.66 -7.11 -0.83
C ALA A 64 -22.19 -7.18 -0.64
N LEU A 65 -22.99 -7.07 -1.71
CA LEU A 65 -24.45 -7.22 -1.62
C LEU A 65 -24.85 -8.67 -1.32
N TRP A 66 -24.21 -9.65 -1.96
CA TRP A 66 -24.48 -11.07 -1.76
C TRP A 66 -24.27 -11.51 -0.30
N LEU A 67 -23.26 -10.95 0.37
CA LEU A 67 -22.94 -11.23 1.76
C LEU A 67 -23.58 -10.26 2.76
N TRP A 68 -24.18 -9.14 2.32
CA TRP A 68 -24.63 -8.09 3.22
C TRP A 68 -25.69 -8.57 4.22
N ARG A 69 -26.58 -9.43 3.74
CA ARG A 69 -27.59 -10.10 4.56
C ARG A 69 -27.50 -11.60 4.35
N GLY A 70 -27.36 -12.35 5.42
CA GLY A 70 -27.14 -13.78 5.31
C GLY A 70 -27.59 -14.60 6.52
N PRO A 71 -27.13 -15.87 6.58
CA PRO A 71 -26.29 -16.53 5.57
C PRO A 71 -26.92 -16.59 4.17
N PRO A 72 -26.15 -16.49 3.06
CA PRO A 72 -26.67 -16.71 1.72
C PRO A 72 -27.18 -18.15 1.54
N ARG A 73 -27.83 -18.44 0.42
CA ARG A 73 -28.26 -19.81 0.10
C ARG A 73 -27.04 -20.69 -0.23
N HIS A 74 -27.12 -21.97 0.13
CA HIS A 74 -26.11 -22.97 -0.22
C HIS A 74 -25.97 -23.09 -1.74
N GLY A 75 -24.74 -23.30 -2.21
CA GLY A 75 -24.40 -23.37 -3.63
C GLY A 75 -23.65 -22.13 -4.13
N CYS A 76 -23.53 -22.03 -5.46
CA CYS A 76 -22.74 -21.00 -6.12
C CYS A 76 -23.60 -20.03 -6.92
N VAL A 77 -23.19 -18.76 -6.95
CA VAL A 77 -23.69 -17.73 -7.87
C VAL A 77 -22.53 -17.13 -8.65
N THR A 78 -22.83 -16.53 -9.80
CA THR A 78 -21.87 -15.63 -10.45
C THR A 78 -21.83 -14.34 -9.66
N GLY A 79 -20.68 -14.08 -9.07
CA GLY A 79 -20.38 -12.89 -8.30
C GLY A 79 -19.60 -11.86 -9.09
N ARG A 80 -19.63 -10.60 -8.63
CA ARG A 80 -18.83 -9.50 -9.17
C ARG A 80 -18.17 -8.73 -8.04
N GLU A 81 -16.85 -8.57 -8.08
CA GLU A 81 -16.14 -7.65 -7.19
C GLU A 81 -16.34 -6.21 -7.67
N GLU A 82 -16.68 -5.32 -6.74
CA GLU A 82 -17.21 -4.00 -7.08
C GLU A 82 -16.19 -3.05 -7.73
N LEU A 83 -14.95 -3.01 -7.25
CA LEU A 83 -13.97 -1.98 -7.66
C LEU A 83 -13.20 -2.32 -8.95
N THR A 84 -13.09 -3.60 -9.29
CA THR A 84 -12.41 -4.12 -10.49
C THR A 84 -13.40 -4.62 -11.53
N GLY A 85 -14.63 -4.96 -11.12
CA GLY A 85 -15.63 -5.54 -12.00
C GLY A 85 -15.34 -6.99 -12.39
N ARG A 86 -14.36 -7.63 -11.75
CA ARG A 86 -14.03 -9.04 -11.99
C ARG A 86 -15.22 -9.90 -11.58
N GLU A 87 -15.59 -10.83 -12.47
CA GLU A 87 -16.65 -11.79 -12.24
C GLU A 87 -16.09 -13.20 -12.03
N GLY A 88 -16.86 -14.05 -11.33
CA GLY A 88 -16.49 -15.43 -11.06
C GLY A 88 -17.37 -16.06 -9.98
N PRO A 89 -17.09 -17.30 -9.56
CA PRO A 89 -17.94 -18.01 -8.62
C PRO A 89 -17.85 -17.43 -7.20
N HIS A 90 -19.01 -17.19 -6.59
CA HIS A 90 -19.18 -17.02 -5.16
C HIS A 90 -19.96 -18.23 -4.63
N CYS A 91 -19.34 -19.04 -3.80
CA CYS A 91 -19.90 -20.32 -3.36
C CYS A 91 -19.99 -20.35 -1.84
N LEU A 92 -21.16 -20.70 -1.31
CA LEU A 92 -21.33 -21.06 0.09
C LEU A 92 -21.17 -22.58 0.23
N THR A 93 -20.20 -23.00 1.05
CA THR A 93 -19.91 -24.43 1.26
C THR A 93 -20.46 -24.92 2.59
N ALA A 94 -20.48 -24.07 3.62
CA ALA A 94 -21.02 -24.40 4.93
C ALA A 94 -21.74 -23.19 5.56
N ALA A 95 -22.79 -23.46 6.32
CA ALA A 95 -23.43 -22.47 7.18
C ALA A 95 -23.86 -23.14 8.49
N ASN A 96 -23.55 -22.49 9.61
CA ASN A 96 -23.94 -22.96 10.94
C ASN A 96 -24.51 -21.79 11.74
N GLY A 97 -25.83 -21.77 11.91
CA GLY A 97 -26.52 -20.67 12.59
C GLY A 97 -26.23 -19.33 11.92
N SER A 98 -25.52 -18.46 12.61
CA SER A 98 -25.14 -17.12 12.14
C SER A 98 -23.75 -17.05 11.50
N GLU A 99 -23.12 -18.19 11.23
CA GLU A 99 -21.81 -18.27 10.57
C GLU A 99 -21.93 -18.91 9.19
N ALA A 100 -21.10 -18.45 8.26
CA ALA A 100 -21.07 -18.90 6.88
C ALA A 100 -19.62 -18.99 6.37
N GLU A 101 -19.31 -20.06 5.66
CA GLU A 101 -18.00 -20.28 5.03
C GLU A 101 -18.15 -20.65 3.56
N GLY A 102 -17.17 -20.27 2.76
CA GLY A 102 -17.17 -20.58 1.34
C GLY A 102 -16.02 -19.91 0.60
N THR A 103 -16.25 -19.58 -0.66
CA THR A 103 -15.26 -18.90 -1.52
C THR A 103 -15.85 -17.71 -2.27
N LEU A 104 -15.08 -16.63 -2.40
CA LEU A 104 -15.34 -15.48 -3.26
C LEU A 104 -14.25 -15.40 -4.32
N LEU A 105 -14.58 -15.62 -5.59
CA LEU A 105 -13.62 -15.60 -6.71
C LEU A 105 -12.40 -16.52 -6.48
N GLY A 106 -12.63 -17.65 -5.80
CA GLY A 106 -11.61 -18.63 -5.42
C GLY A 106 -10.89 -18.35 -4.10
N ALA A 107 -11.08 -17.18 -3.46
CA ALA A 107 -10.52 -16.89 -2.15
C ALA A 107 -11.46 -17.39 -1.04
N PRO A 108 -10.96 -18.11 -0.01
CA PRO A 108 -11.79 -18.56 1.10
C PRO A 108 -12.37 -17.38 1.87
N PHE A 109 -13.61 -17.49 2.33
CA PHE A 109 -14.24 -16.53 3.22
C PHE A 109 -14.87 -17.17 4.45
N ARG A 110 -14.93 -16.38 5.52
CA ARG A 110 -15.74 -16.63 6.72
C ARG A 110 -16.57 -15.39 7.01
N ALA A 111 -17.85 -15.56 7.26
CA ALA A 111 -18.76 -14.46 7.58
C ALA A 111 -19.54 -14.78 8.86
N ARG A 112 -19.75 -13.76 9.68
CA ARG A 112 -20.59 -13.83 10.88
C ARG A 112 -21.68 -12.77 10.81
N TYR A 113 -22.89 -13.17 11.16
CA TYR A 113 -24.10 -12.37 11.10
C TYR A 113 -24.66 -12.11 12.50
N ASP A 114 -25.39 -11.01 12.68
CA ASP A 114 -26.20 -10.79 13.87
C ASP A 114 -27.55 -11.54 13.79
N ALA A 115 -28.32 -11.48 14.88
CA ALA A 115 -29.64 -12.10 14.96
C ALA A 115 -30.67 -11.56 13.93
N ARG A 116 -30.39 -10.41 13.30
CA ARG A 116 -31.22 -9.83 12.23
C ARG A 116 -30.68 -10.17 10.84
N GLY A 117 -29.68 -11.05 10.76
CA GLY A 117 -29.04 -11.49 9.53
C GLY A 117 -28.13 -10.44 8.90
N TRP A 118 -27.76 -9.35 9.60
CA TRP A 118 -26.80 -8.40 9.07
C TRP A 118 -25.38 -8.89 9.28
N LEU A 119 -24.55 -8.72 8.25
CA LEU A 119 -23.13 -9.00 8.34
C LEU A 119 -22.50 -8.17 9.47
N GLN A 120 -21.84 -8.85 10.39
CA GLN A 120 -21.07 -8.28 11.49
C GLN A 120 -19.57 -8.35 11.20
N GLU A 121 -19.14 -9.44 10.59
CA GLU A 121 -17.74 -9.69 10.32
C GLU A 121 -17.59 -10.51 9.05
N LEU A 122 -16.58 -10.18 8.24
CA LEU A 122 -16.22 -10.91 7.03
C LEU A 122 -14.70 -11.00 6.93
N GLU A 123 -14.18 -12.21 6.85
CA GLU A 123 -12.80 -12.50 6.48
C GLU A 123 -12.79 -13.07 5.06
N VAL A 124 -11.95 -12.54 4.17
CA VAL A 124 -11.76 -13.02 2.80
C VAL A 124 -10.28 -13.01 2.48
N GLY A 125 -9.67 -14.19 2.37
CA GLY A 125 -8.21 -14.31 2.28
C GLY A 125 -7.52 -13.60 3.46
N GLU A 126 -6.83 -12.51 3.18
CA GLU A 126 -6.11 -11.71 4.19
C GLU A 126 -6.86 -10.43 4.60
N SER A 127 -8.05 -10.21 4.04
CA SER A 127 -8.86 -9.03 4.32
C SER A 127 -9.88 -9.35 5.41
N ARG A 128 -10.07 -8.44 6.35
CA ARG A 128 -11.10 -8.52 7.40
C ARG A 128 -11.93 -7.24 7.41
N PHE A 129 -13.24 -7.41 7.44
CA PHE A 129 -14.22 -6.34 7.49
C PHE A 129 -15.07 -6.51 8.75
N THR A 130 -15.07 -5.52 9.62
CA THR A 130 -15.86 -5.53 10.86
C THR A 130 -16.88 -4.42 10.81
N ARG A 131 -18.14 -4.69 11.12
CA ARG A 131 -19.20 -3.69 11.11
C ARG A 131 -18.85 -2.56 12.06
N ALA A 132 -18.85 -1.33 11.54
CA ALA A 132 -18.58 -0.14 12.32
C ALA A 132 -19.79 0.20 13.19
N ALA A 133 -19.54 0.61 14.43
CA ALA A 133 -20.57 1.12 15.32
C ALA A 133 -21.17 2.43 14.74
N PRO A 134 -22.43 2.77 15.08
CA PRO A 134 -23.01 4.04 14.66
C PRO A 134 -22.13 5.23 15.06
N GLY A 135 -21.75 6.07 14.09
CA GLY A 135 -20.87 7.23 14.32
C GLY A 135 -19.38 6.90 14.49
N GLU A 136 -18.99 5.63 14.44
CA GLU A 136 -17.58 5.25 14.44
C GLU A 136 -16.88 5.81 13.20
N LYS A 137 -15.86 6.63 13.44
CA LYS A 137 -15.02 7.22 12.41
C LYS A 137 -13.77 6.39 12.25
N LEU A 138 -13.34 6.23 11.01
CA LEU A 138 -12.03 5.67 10.70
C LEU A 138 -10.95 6.52 11.40
N ARG A 139 -10.17 5.87 12.27
CA ARG A 139 -9.04 6.54 12.91
C ARG A 139 -7.94 6.71 11.87
N PRO A 140 -7.32 7.89 11.77
CA PRO A 140 -6.16 8.05 10.91
C PRO A 140 -5.07 7.08 11.37
N PRO A 141 -4.33 6.45 10.44
CA PRO A 141 -3.19 5.63 10.81
C PRO A 141 -2.15 6.48 11.55
N PRO A 142 -1.26 5.85 12.35
CA PRO A 142 -0.12 6.54 12.95
C PRO A 142 0.62 7.38 11.91
N GLU A 143 1.09 8.56 12.31
CA GLU A 143 1.79 9.43 11.40
C GLU A 143 3.24 8.96 11.20
N LEU A 144 3.41 7.95 10.35
CA LEU A 144 4.71 7.33 10.12
C LEU A 144 5.76 8.31 9.59
N PHE A 145 5.36 9.33 8.84
CA PHE A 145 6.29 10.31 8.30
C PHE A 145 6.87 11.25 9.37
N ALA A 146 6.09 11.63 10.40
CA ALA A 146 6.62 12.46 11.49
C ALA A 146 7.14 11.61 12.66
N GLN A 147 6.37 10.61 13.09
CA GLN A 147 6.64 9.78 14.26
C GLN A 147 7.69 8.70 13.98
N GLY A 148 7.79 8.22 12.73
CA GLY A 148 8.69 7.14 12.35
C GLY A 148 8.39 5.80 13.04
N VAL A 149 9.23 4.81 12.76
CA VAL A 149 9.25 3.50 13.41
C VAL A 149 10.32 3.53 14.50
N PRO A 150 10.06 3.02 15.72
CA PRO A 150 11.06 3.00 16.78
C PRO A 150 12.30 2.18 16.36
N VAL A 151 13.48 2.68 16.74
CA VAL A 151 14.76 2.01 16.53
C VAL A 151 15.29 1.53 17.88
N GLU A 152 15.50 0.23 18.03
CA GLU A 152 16.10 -0.34 19.23
C GLU A 152 17.64 -0.26 19.15
N GLY A 153 18.30 0.04 20.27
CA GLY A 153 19.76 0.16 20.33
C GLY A 153 20.28 1.58 20.07
N ARG A 154 21.56 1.81 20.36
CA ARG A 154 22.16 3.16 20.42
C ARG A 154 23.09 3.49 19.26
N SER A 155 23.84 2.52 18.74
CA SER A 155 24.89 2.74 17.73
C SER A 155 25.02 1.56 16.77
N GLY A 156 25.60 1.83 15.59
CA GLY A 156 25.86 0.83 14.55
C GLY A 156 24.82 0.81 13.44
N ALA A 157 24.99 -0.14 12.52
CA ALA A 157 24.19 -0.26 11.30
C ALA A 157 22.74 -0.62 11.61
N LEU A 158 21.80 -0.02 10.87
CA LEU A 158 20.39 -0.37 10.97
C LEU A 158 20.16 -1.76 10.38
N ALA A 159 19.26 -2.52 11.01
CA ALA A 159 18.85 -3.84 10.53
C ALA A 159 17.43 -4.19 10.96
N PHE A 160 16.82 -5.13 10.23
CA PHE A 160 15.58 -5.78 10.66
C PHE A 160 15.87 -6.98 11.58
N VAL A 161 14.98 -7.18 12.56
CA VAL A 161 14.91 -8.39 13.38
C VAL A 161 13.47 -8.91 13.40
N PRO A 162 13.20 -10.13 12.89
CA PRO A 162 14.15 -11.03 12.21
C PRO A 162 14.69 -10.42 10.92
N ALA A 163 15.82 -10.95 10.42
CA ALA A 163 16.47 -10.44 9.22
C ALA A 163 15.50 -10.47 8.03
N TRP A 164 15.47 -9.38 7.27
CA TRP A 164 14.59 -9.24 6.13
C TRP A 164 15.42 -8.87 4.89
N PRO A 165 15.85 -9.85 4.09
CA PRO A 165 16.72 -9.58 2.96
C PRO A 165 16.00 -8.74 1.90
N VAL A 166 16.69 -7.72 1.41
CA VAL A 166 16.30 -6.93 0.24
C VAL A 166 17.29 -7.30 -0.87
N PRO A 167 16.82 -7.60 -2.10
CA PRO A 167 17.72 -7.85 -3.21
C PRO A 167 18.74 -6.73 -3.37
N GLU A 168 19.98 -7.06 -3.67
CA GLU A 168 21.02 -6.07 -3.89
C GLU A 168 20.82 -5.36 -5.25
N ARG A 169 20.37 -6.10 -6.26
CA ARG A 169 20.22 -5.61 -7.64
C ARG A 169 18.95 -6.16 -8.30
N LEU A 170 18.30 -5.36 -9.14
CA LEU A 170 17.26 -5.84 -10.05
C LEU A 170 17.87 -6.33 -11.37
N PRO A 171 17.31 -7.39 -11.99
CA PRO A 171 17.84 -7.93 -13.25
C PRO A 171 17.97 -6.91 -14.38
N ALA A 172 17.05 -5.93 -14.45
CA ALA A 172 17.01 -4.93 -15.50
C ALA A 172 17.99 -3.76 -15.31
N MET A 173 18.71 -3.67 -14.19
CA MET A 173 19.61 -2.55 -13.93
C MET A 173 20.81 -2.56 -14.89
N THR A 174 21.11 -1.42 -15.51
CA THR A 174 22.25 -1.24 -16.41
C THR A 174 23.43 -0.63 -15.68
N ALA A 175 24.65 -1.03 -16.06
CA ALA A 175 25.85 -0.37 -15.58
C ALA A 175 25.90 1.11 -15.98
N TRP A 176 26.41 1.94 -15.09
CA TRP A 176 26.57 3.38 -15.29
C TRP A 176 27.86 3.89 -14.64
N GLU A 177 28.27 5.10 -15.01
CA GLU A 177 29.45 5.80 -14.50
C GLU A 177 29.04 6.60 -13.25
N ALA A 178 29.85 6.53 -12.20
CA ALA A 178 29.51 7.07 -10.89
C ALA A 178 29.43 8.61 -10.89
N GLY A 179 30.36 9.29 -11.57
CA GLY A 179 30.36 10.74 -11.72
C GLY A 179 29.10 11.25 -12.44
N ALA A 180 28.73 10.63 -13.56
CA ALA A 180 27.52 10.95 -14.31
C ALA A 180 26.24 10.73 -13.48
N ALA A 181 26.16 9.63 -12.73
CA ALA A 181 25.04 9.37 -11.84
C ALA A 181 24.95 10.40 -10.70
N ARG A 182 26.08 10.78 -10.09
CA ARG A 182 26.14 11.85 -9.07
C ARG A 182 25.76 13.22 -9.63
N ALA A 183 26.21 13.54 -10.84
CA ALA A 183 25.85 14.77 -11.53
C ALA A 183 24.34 14.86 -11.77
N LEU A 184 23.70 13.75 -12.20
CA LEU A 184 22.25 13.69 -12.29
C LEU A 184 21.58 13.90 -10.93
N SER A 185 22.09 13.26 -9.87
CA SER A 185 21.53 13.42 -8.52
C SER A 185 21.53 14.89 -8.08
N ALA A 186 22.63 15.61 -8.33
CA ALA A 186 22.73 17.04 -8.05
C ALA A 186 21.80 17.88 -8.93
N GLN A 187 21.63 17.54 -10.21
CA GLN A 187 20.69 18.20 -11.11
C GLN A 187 19.24 18.04 -10.63
N VAL A 188 18.83 16.83 -10.28
CA VAL A 188 17.49 16.55 -9.74
C VAL A 188 17.28 17.28 -8.42
N HIS A 189 18.28 17.29 -7.54
CA HIS A 189 18.24 18.10 -6.33
C HIS A 189 18.01 19.57 -6.65
N ALA A 190 18.74 20.16 -7.59
CA ALA A 190 18.55 21.58 -7.92
C ALA A 190 17.16 21.91 -8.50
N ALA A 191 16.50 20.94 -9.15
CA ALA A 191 15.21 21.14 -9.83
C ALA A 191 14.00 21.28 -8.89
N PHE A 192 14.10 20.84 -7.63
CA PHE A 192 13.02 20.97 -6.64
C PHE A 192 13.36 22.09 -5.64
N PRO A 193 12.73 23.28 -5.75
CA PRO A 193 13.01 24.40 -4.85
C PRO A 193 12.52 24.14 -3.41
N GLU A 194 11.45 23.34 -3.25
CA GLU A 194 10.91 22.93 -1.96
C GLU A 194 11.01 21.39 -1.82
N LYS A 195 11.71 20.94 -0.76
CA LYS A 195 11.96 19.52 -0.45
C LYS A 195 10.84 18.87 0.37
N GLY A 196 9.80 19.65 0.65
CA GLY A 196 8.64 19.19 1.39
C GLY A 196 7.82 18.19 0.56
N PRO A 197 7.10 17.28 1.25
CA PRO A 197 5.95 16.59 0.69
C PRO A 197 5.09 17.39 -0.27
N GLY A 198 4.78 16.85 -1.46
CA GLY A 198 3.88 17.54 -2.38
C GLY A 198 3.19 16.63 -3.40
N ALA A 199 2.41 17.24 -4.30
CA ALA A 199 1.69 16.54 -5.36
C ALA A 199 2.63 15.77 -6.31
N ALA A 200 3.87 16.23 -6.45
CA ALA A 200 4.91 15.60 -7.26
C ALA A 200 5.32 14.20 -6.76
N ASP A 201 5.11 13.87 -5.48
CA ASP A 201 5.38 12.51 -4.96
C ASP A 201 4.49 11.44 -5.59
N TRP A 202 3.43 11.84 -6.31
CA TRP A 202 2.43 10.94 -6.86
C TRP A 202 2.39 10.92 -8.40
N ARG A 203 3.30 11.62 -9.09
CA ARG A 203 3.36 11.67 -10.57
C ARG A 203 4.77 11.97 -11.12
N GLU A 204 5.14 11.32 -12.23
CA GLU A 204 6.49 11.42 -12.84
C GLU A 204 6.85 12.83 -13.40
N GLY A 205 5.90 13.76 -13.49
CA GLY A 205 6.04 15.06 -14.17
C GLY A 205 5.92 16.32 -13.31
N GLY A 206 6.07 16.25 -11.97
CA GLY A 206 5.88 17.40 -11.05
C GLY A 206 6.99 18.45 -11.02
N GLU A 207 7.54 18.85 -12.17
CA GLU A 207 8.63 19.85 -12.24
C GLU A 207 8.16 21.22 -11.76
N GLY A 208 8.99 21.90 -10.93
CA GLY A 208 8.64 23.21 -10.35
C GLY A 208 7.66 23.16 -9.17
N GLU A 209 7.27 21.97 -8.72
CA GLU A 209 6.40 21.77 -7.55
C GLU A 209 7.19 21.33 -6.32
N ALA A 210 6.61 21.45 -5.12
CA ALA A 210 7.15 20.81 -3.93
C ALA A 210 7.15 19.28 -4.12
N GLY A 211 8.26 18.62 -3.77
CA GLY A 211 8.41 17.18 -3.89
C GLY A 211 9.33 16.60 -2.82
N GLY A 212 8.86 15.56 -2.14
CA GLY A 212 9.65 14.86 -1.13
C GLY A 212 10.62 13.85 -1.73
N CYS A 213 11.06 12.90 -0.92
CA CYS A 213 12.05 11.90 -1.30
C CYS A 213 11.63 10.99 -2.45
N LEU A 214 10.34 10.65 -2.50
CA LEU A 214 9.81 9.82 -3.58
C LEU A 214 9.79 10.57 -4.91
N ALA A 215 9.39 11.84 -4.93
CA ALA A 215 9.40 12.67 -6.14
C ALA A 215 10.81 12.77 -6.75
N HIS A 216 11.84 13.02 -5.91
CA HIS A 216 13.22 13.10 -6.38
C HIS A 216 13.73 11.76 -6.91
N ALA A 217 13.47 10.65 -6.20
CA ALA A 217 13.89 9.32 -6.64
C ALA A 217 13.23 8.92 -7.98
N LEU A 218 11.93 9.20 -8.15
CA LEU A 218 11.20 8.96 -9.39
C LEU A 218 11.72 9.83 -10.54
N ARG A 219 11.99 11.13 -10.29
CA ARG A 219 12.57 12.03 -11.29
C ARG A 219 13.94 11.55 -11.75
N PHE A 220 14.81 11.18 -10.80
CA PHE A 220 16.12 10.60 -11.13
C PHE A 220 15.97 9.37 -12.01
N ALA A 221 15.08 8.44 -11.66
CA ALA A 221 14.85 7.24 -12.45
C ALA A 221 14.34 7.52 -13.87
N ALA A 222 13.40 8.46 -14.02
CA ALA A 222 12.86 8.87 -15.31
C ALA A 222 13.94 9.49 -16.20
N GLU A 223 14.75 10.39 -15.64
CA GLU A 223 15.84 11.05 -16.34
C GLU A 223 17.03 10.14 -16.65
N ALA A 224 17.36 9.20 -15.76
CA ALA A 224 18.34 8.16 -16.02
C ALA A 224 17.91 7.30 -17.21
N ARG A 225 16.63 6.91 -17.24
CA ARG A 225 16.04 6.14 -18.35
C ARG A 225 16.05 6.90 -19.66
N ALA A 226 15.77 8.20 -19.64
CA ALA A 226 15.87 9.03 -20.84
C ALA A 226 17.30 9.04 -21.42
N ARG A 227 18.32 8.82 -20.57
CA ARG A 227 19.73 8.65 -20.95
C ARG A 227 20.13 7.19 -21.21
N GLY A 228 19.18 6.26 -21.26
CA GLY A 228 19.42 4.83 -21.52
C GLY A 228 19.84 4.01 -20.30
N HIS A 229 19.75 4.56 -19.09
CA HIS A 229 20.15 3.88 -17.86
C HIS A 229 18.93 3.41 -17.05
N HIS A 230 18.96 2.15 -16.65
CA HIS A 230 17.98 1.53 -15.77
C HIS A 230 18.55 1.44 -14.35
N VAL A 231 17.84 2.08 -13.42
CA VAL A 231 18.19 2.15 -12.00
C VAL A 231 17.05 1.58 -11.18
N ALA A 232 17.32 1.27 -9.91
CA ALA A 232 16.28 0.81 -8.99
C ALA A 232 15.90 1.91 -8.01
N LEU A 233 14.62 1.94 -7.64
CA LEU A 233 14.13 2.77 -6.55
C LEU A 233 14.17 1.96 -5.26
N VAL A 234 14.73 2.55 -4.21
CA VAL A 234 14.77 1.95 -2.88
C VAL A 234 13.70 2.63 -2.03
N HIS A 235 12.74 1.84 -1.56
CA HIS A 235 11.90 2.24 -0.43
C HIS A 235 12.58 1.77 0.84
N GLY A 236 12.72 2.65 1.82
CA GLY A 236 13.39 2.29 3.05
C GLY A 236 13.09 3.23 4.20
N LEU A 237 13.98 3.20 5.17
CA LEU A 237 13.89 3.98 6.38
C LEU A 237 15.15 4.83 6.54
N LEU A 238 14.97 6.08 6.98
CA LEU A 238 16.03 7.01 7.35
C LEU A 238 15.94 7.31 8.85
N ALA A 239 16.98 6.97 9.62
CA ALA A 239 17.12 7.33 11.03
C ALA A 239 18.29 8.32 11.20
N VAL A 240 17.97 9.52 11.65
CA VAL A 240 18.94 10.58 11.95
C VAL A 240 18.99 10.82 13.46
N ASP A 241 20.17 11.17 13.97
CA ASP A 241 20.39 11.64 15.35
C ASP A 241 19.84 10.72 16.46
N GLY A 242 19.86 9.40 16.25
CA GLY A 242 19.33 8.43 17.20
C GLY A 242 17.79 8.45 17.35
N GLY A 243 17.10 9.22 16.50
CA GLY A 243 15.66 9.28 16.44
C GLY A 243 15.01 8.07 15.76
N PRO A 244 13.66 8.06 15.66
CA PRO A 244 12.93 7.01 14.99
C PRO A 244 13.26 6.98 13.49
N ALA A 245 13.15 5.80 12.88
CA ALA A 245 13.42 5.60 11.48
C ALA A 245 12.18 5.98 10.66
N ARG A 246 12.29 7.01 9.82
CA ARG A 246 11.18 7.55 9.04
C ARG A 246 11.16 6.98 7.62
N PRO A 247 9.99 6.81 6.99
CA PRO A 247 9.91 6.42 5.59
C PRO A 247 10.74 7.35 4.71
N HIS A 248 11.59 6.76 3.86
CA HIS A 248 12.43 7.47 2.92
C HIS A 248 12.53 6.72 1.59
N ALA A 249 12.91 7.44 0.53
CA ALA A 249 13.12 6.86 -0.78
C ALA A 249 14.39 7.45 -1.42
N TRP A 250 15.16 6.61 -2.08
CA TRP A 250 16.39 6.98 -2.77
C TRP A 250 16.62 6.04 -3.96
N VAL A 251 17.73 6.19 -4.67
CA VAL A 251 18.02 5.37 -5.86
C VAL A 251 19.28 4.54 -5.69
N ARG A 252 19.25 3.36 -6.31
CA ARG A 252 20.40 2.47 -6.42
C ARG A 252 20.80 2.34 -7.88
N VAL A 253 22.09 2.55 -8.14
CA VAL A 253 22.72 2.52 -9.46
C VAL A 253 23.70 1.36 -9.52
N ALA A 254 23.66 0.56 -10.58
CA ALA A 254 24.69 -0.42 -10.86
C ALA A 254 25.87 0.27 -11.55
N LEU A 255 27.09 0.03 -11.06
CA LEU A 255 28.30 0.55 -11.68
C LEU A 255 28.94 -0.47 -12.62
N ALA A 256 29.74 0.02 -13.58
CA ALA A 256 30.43 -0.82 -14.56
C ALA A 256 31.36 -1.87 -13.94
N GLY A 257 31.93 -1.60 -12.74
CA GLY A 257 32.76 -2.55 -11.99
C GLY A 257 31.99 -3.60 -11.19
N GLY A 258 30.67 -3.72 -11.37
CA GLY A 258 29.83 -4.67 -10.62
C GLY A 258 29.44 -4.21 -9.21
N THR A 259 29.99 -3.09 -8.74
CA THR A 259 29.62 -2.45 -7.47
C THR A 259 28.29 -1.67 -7.60
N LEU A 260 27.71 -1.35 -6.45
CA LEU A 260 26.46 -0.59 -6.34
C LEU A 260 26.74 0.78 -5.76
N LEU A 261 26.01 1.78 -6.25
CA LEU A 261 26.05 3.15 -5.76
C LEU A 261 24.65 3.55 -5.30
N GLU A 262 24.54 3.91 -4.03
CA GLU A 262 23.32 4.49 -3.44
C GLU A 262 23.41 6.01 -3.53
N LEU A 263 22.35 6.66 -4.02
CA LEU A 263 22.24 8.12 -4.11
C LEU A 263 20.91 8.58 -3.54
N ASP A 264 20.96 9.56 -2.64
CA ASP A 264 19.78 10.29 -2.18
C ASP A 264 19.70 11.64 -2.93
N PRO A 265 18.91 11.74 -4.01
CA PRO A 265 18.75 12.99 -4.76
C PRO A 265 17.99 14.07 -3.99
N THR A 266 17.41 13.78 -2.82
CA THR A 266 16.68 14.76 -2.02
C THR A 266 17.59 15.54 -1.10
N SER A 267 18.47 14.86 -0.36
CA SER A 267 19.39 15.48 0.59
C SER A 267 20.79 15.69 0.02
N LEU A 268 21.20 14.87 -0.95
CA LEU A 268 22.60 14.67 -1.38
C LEU A 268 23.52 14.13 -0.27
N ASP A 269 22.98 13.74 0.87
CA ASP A 269 23.74 13.11 1.94
C ASP A 269 24.21 11.72 1.53
N ALA A 270 25.30 11.27 2.15
CA ALA A 270 25.77 9.91 1.98
C ALA A 270 24.74 8.91 2.50
N VAL A 271 24.29 8.02 1.62
CA VAL A 271 23.49 6.85 2.01
C VAL A 271 24.41 5.85 2.71
N ARG A 272 24.22 5.69 4.02
CA ARG A 272 25.07 4.87 4.89
C ARG A 272 24.25 3.87 5.69
N PRO A 273 24.77 2.66 6.01
CA PRO A 273 24.04 1.66 6.77
C PRO A 273 23.59 2.12 8.17
N GLU A 274 24.29 3.08 8.78
CA GLU A 274 23.94 3.62 10.10
C GLU A 274 22.72 4.54 10.06
N THR A 275 22.39 5.10 8.89
CA THR A 275 21.29 6.04 8.72
C THR A 275 20.19 5.50 7.82
N HIS A 276 20.51 4.62 6.87
CA HIS A 276 19.58 4.10 5.88
C HIS A 276 19.40 2.58 6.00
N LEU A 277 18.14 2.16 6.02
CA LEU A 277 17.76 0.74 6.01
C LEU A 277 16.84 0.48 4.81
N PRO A 278 17.32 -0.22 3.75
CA PRO A 278 16.48 -0.63 2.64
C PRO A 278 15.36 -1.53 3.11
N LEU A 279 14.11 -1.23 2.75
CA LEU A 279 12.94 -2.09 3.00
C LEU A 279 12.56 -2.88 1.75
N ALA A 280 12.60 -2.24 0.57
CA ALA A 280 12.29 -2.86 -0.71
C ALA A 280 13.10 -2.21 -1.84
N LEU A 281 13.41 -3.01 -2.86
CA LEU A 281 14.03 -2.57 -4.11
C LEU A 281 13.02 -2.80 -5.24
N VAL A 282 12.63 -1.76 -5.97
CA VAL A 282 11.56 -1.84 -6.97
C VAL A 282 11.97 -1.23 -8.31
N ASP A 283 11.40 -1.77 -9.39
CA ASP A 283 11.41 -1.07 -10.68
C ASP A 283 10.55 0.19 -10.54
N PRO A 284 11.07 1.39 -10.87
CA PRO A 284 10.31 2.65 -10.82
C PRO A 284 8.96 2.61 -11.56
N ARG A 285 8.81 1.77 -12.61
CA ARG A 285 7.55 1.58 -13.35
C ARG A 285 6.84 0.26 -13.01
N GLY A 286 7.39 -0.49 -12.07
CA GLY A 286 6.86 -1.76 -11.61
C GLY A 286 5.71 -1.59 -10.63
N SER A 287 5.15 -2.72 -10.20
CA SER A 287 4.12 -2.72 -9.16
C SER A 287 4.74 -2.35 -7.80
N PRO A 288 4.18 -1.38 -7.05
CA PRO A 288 4.64 -1.07 -5.69
C PRO A 288 4.17 -2.10 -4.65
N ARG A 289 3.56 -3.20 -5.08
CA ARG A 289 2.91 -4.19 -4.20
C ARG A 289 3.87 -4.78 -3.18
N GLU A 290 5.06 -5.21 -3.59
CA GLU A 290 6.03 -5.80 -2.66
C GLU A 290 6.44 -4.79 -1.58
N ALA A 291 6.76 -3.55 -1.98
CA ALA A 291 7.10 -2.50 -1.04
C ALA A 291 5.96 -2.24 -0.04
N GLY A 292 4.71 -2.19 -0.51
CA GLY A 292 3.53 -2.07 0.35
C GLY A 292 3.35 -3.25 1.31
N GLU A 293 3.53 -4.47 0.84
CA GLU A 293 3.45 -5.69 1.67
C GLU A 293 4.51 -5.69 2.77
N ARG A 294 5.74 -5.27 2.44
CA ARG A 294 6.82 -5.16 3.41
C ARG A 294 6.57 -4.05 4.42
N TRP A 295 6.06 -2.89 3.99
CA TRP A 295 5.63 -1.83 4.90
C TRP A 295 4.61 -2.33 5.91
N LEU A 296 3.61 -3.10 5.48
CA LEU A 296 2.60 -3.61 6.39
C LEU A 296 3.11 -4.68 7.35
N ALA A 297 4.04 -5.55 6.94
CA ALA A 297 4.65 -6.46 7.90
C ALA A 297 5.52 -5.72 8.94
N LEU A 298 6.19 -4.63 8.55
CA LEU A 298 6.87 -3.75 9.52
C LEU A 298 5.87 -3.12 10.51
N LEU A 299 4.75 -2.58 10.01
CA LEU A 299 3.73 -1.93 10.86
C LEU A 299 2.98 -2.90 11.79
N ARG A 300 2.94 -4.19 11.45
CA ARG A 300 2.39 -5.24 12.32
C ARG A 300 3.35 -5.68 13.42
N GLY A 301 4.58 -5.17 13.42
CA GLY A 301 5.64 -5.63 14.33
C GLY A 301 6.19 -7.02 13.98
N THR A 302 5.94 -7.53 12.77
CA THR A 302 6.57 -8.77 12.30
C THR A 302 8.09 -8.62 12.23
N HIS A 303 8.56 -7.40 11.95
CA HIS A 303 9.96 -7.01 12.00
C HIS A 303 10.11 -5.78 12.90
N ARG A 304 11.25 -5.72 13.59
CA ARG A 304 11.67 -4.57 14.41
C ARG A 304 12.91 -3.96 13.78
N VAL A 305 13.05 -2.64 13.90
CA VAL A 305 14.25 -1.92 13.45
C VAL A 305 15.20 -1.82 14.63
N VAL A 306 16.42 -2.31 14.46
CA VAL A 306 17.46 -2.30 15.50
C VAL A 306 18.74 -1.69 14.95
N ARG A 307 19.62 -1.26 15.85
CA ARG A 307 21.04 -1.01 15.54
C ARG A 307 21.88 -2.22 15.94
N ARG A 308 22.64 -2.76 14.98
CA ARG A 308 23.62 -3.81 15.22
C ARG A 308 25.00 -3.17 15.47
N PRO A 309 25.65 -3.49 16.61
CA PRO A 309 26.97 -2.96 16.91
C PRO A 309 28.03 -3.41 15.90
#